data_AF-A0A769Q4H1-F1
#
_entry.id   AF-A0A769Q4H1-F1
#
_cell.length_a   1.000
_cell.length_b   1.000
_cell.length_c   1.000
_cell.angle_alpha   90.00
_cell.angle_beta   90.00
_cell.angle_gamma   90.00
#
_symmetry.space_group_name_H-M   'P 1'
#
loop_
_entity.id
_entity.type
_entity.pdbx_description
1 polymer ?
#
loop_
_entity_poly.entity_id
_entity_poly.type
_entity_poly.pdbx_seq_one_letter_code
_entity_poly.pdbx_strand_id
1 'polypeptide(L)'
;ESLISAAPALSQQAVDQEWSYMDFLEHLLHEEKLARHQRKQAMYTRMAAFPAVKTFEEYDFTFATGAPQKQLQSLRSLSFIERNENIVLLGPS
;
A
#
# COMPACT_ATOMS: atom_id res chain seq x y z
N GLU A 1 3.55 11.34 5.60
CA GLU A 1 4.31 12.59 5.79
C GLU A 1 3.78 13.66 4.84
N SER A 2 4.06 14.94 5.11
CA SER A 2 3.63 16.06 4.24
C SER A 2 4.66 16.28 3.14
N LEU A 3 4.27 16.73 1.95
CA LEU A 3 5.22 17.11 0.89
C LEU A 3 6.27 18.11 1.41
N ILE A 4 5.89 18.99 2.34
CA ILE A 4 6.78 19.98 2.96
C ILE A 4 7.93 19.30 3.74
N SER A 5 7.67 18.16 4.38
CA SER A 5 8.72 17.44 5.12
C SER A 5 9.64 16.62 4.21
N ALA A 6 9.15 16.19 3.04
CA ALA A 6 9.94 15.43 2.07
C ALA A 6 10.78 16.31 1.12
N ALA A 7 10.34 17.55 0.87
CA ALA A 7 10.98 18.47 -0.07
C ALA A 7 12.49 18.72 0.19
N PRO A 8 12.98 18.89 1.44
CA PRO A 8 14.40 19.08 1.70
C PRO A 8 15.26 17.87 1.31
N ALA A 9 14.77 16.66 1.62
CA ALA A 9 15.48 15.42 1.29
C ALA A 9 15.54 15.18 -0.22
N LEU A 10 14.42 15.38 -0.92
CA LEU A 10 14.37 15.30 -2.39
C LEU A 10 15.24 16.37 -3.05
N SER A 11 15.31 17.57 -2.47
CA SER A 11 16.14 18.64 -2.99
C SER A 11 17.62 18.28 -2.89
N GLN A 12 18.06 17.69 -1.78
CA GLN A 12 19.44 17.23 -1.63
C GLN A 12 19.74 16.10 -2.63
N GLN A 13 18.82 15.14 -2.76
CA GLN A 13 18.95 14.05 -3.72
C GLN A 13 19.03 14.54 -5.17
N ALA A 14 18.26 15.57 -5.52
CA ALA A 14 18.29 16.17 -6.85
C ALA A 14 19.64 16.81 -7.17
N VAL A 15 20.29 17.43 -6.18
CA VAL A 15 21.65 17.97 -6.34
C VAL A 15 22.66 16.83 -6.52
N ASP A 16 22.61 15.82 -5.66
CA ASP A 16 23.56 14.71 -5.66
C ASP A 16 23.48 13.86 -6.96
N GLN A 17 22.29 13.80 -7.56
CA GLN A 17 22.00 13.04 -8.79
C GLN A 17 21.91 13.92 -10.05
N GLU A 18 22.25 15.21 -9.93
CA GLU A 18 22.23 16.19 -11.03
C GLU A 18 20.89 16.23 -11.81
N TRP A 19 19.78 16.14 -11.09
CA TRP A 19 18.44 16.19 -11.68
C TRP A 19 18.15 17.54 -12.34
N SER A 20 17.46 17.52 -13.47
CA SER A 20 16.88 18.74 -14.01
C SER A 20 15.75 19.25 -13.09
N TYR A 21 15.37 20.51 -13.25
CA TYR A 21 14.21 21.06 -12.53
C TYR A 21 12.91 20.29 -12.80
N MET A 22 12.77 19.74 -14.02
CA MET A 22 11.61 18.94 -14.39
C MET A 22 11.62 17.59 -13.69
N ASP A 23 12.78 16.94 -13.60
CA ASP A 23 12.92 15.67 -12.88
C ASP A 23 12.62 15.86 -11.40
N PHE A 24 13.15 16.92 -10.78
CA PHE A 24 12.85 17.24 -9.39
C PHE A 24 11.34 17.48 -9.16
N LEU A 25 10.70 18.25 -10.04
CA LEU A 25 9.26 18.50 -9.94
C LEU A 25 8.45 17.21 -10.08
N GLU A 26 8.82 16.32 -11.00
CA GLU A 26 8.16 15.03 -11.18
C GLU A 26 8.25 14.17 -9.92
N HIS A 27 9.44 14.03 -9.34
CA HIS A 27 9.64 13.27 -8.11
C HIS A 27 8.87 13.87 -6.93
N LEU A 28 8.86 15.20 -6.79
CA LEU A 28 8.11 15.90 -5.75
C LEU A 28 6.60 15.66 -5.87
N LEU A 29 6.05 15.73 -7.09
CA LEU A 29 4.64 15.45 -7.35
C LEU A 29 4.29 13.97 -7.13
N HIS A 30 5.21 13.07 -7.46
CA HIS A 30 5.07 11.64 -7.20
C HIS A 30 4.92 11.36 -5.69
N GLU A 31 5.80 11.96 -4.87
CA GLU A 31 5.73 11.80 -3.41
C GLU A 31 4.43 12.34 -2.81
N GLU A 32 3.93 13.51 -3.25
CA GLU A 32 2.63 14.00 -2.77
C GLU A 32 1.48 13.12 -3.21
N LYS A 33 1.53 12.55 -4.42
CA LYS A 33 0.51 11.59 -4.88
C LYS A 33 0.50 10.36 -3.96
N LEU A 34 1.66 9.80 -3.64
CA LEU A 34 1.79 8.66 -2.71
C LEU A 34 1.28 9.03 -1.31
N ALA A 35 1.74 10.14 -0.75
CA ALA A 35 1.33 10.62 0.58
C ALA A 35 -0.17 10.88 0.67
N ARG A 36 -0.79 11.44 -0.38
CA ARG A 36 -2.24 11.61 -0.47
C ARG A 36 -2.97 10.29 -0.54
N HIS A 37 -2.44 9.33 -1.31
CA HIS A 37 -3.02 7.99 -1.41
C HIS A 37 -3.00 7.27 -0.06
N GLN A 38 -1.88 7.30 0.66
CA GLN A 38 -1.75 6.74 2.01
C GLN A 38 -2.73 7.38 3.00
N ARG A 39 -2.87 8.71 3.00
CA ARG A 39 -3.85 9.41 3.85
C ARG A 39 -5.28 8.97 3.55
N LYS A 40 -5.62 8.81 2.27
CA LYS A 40 -6.94 8.34 1.84
C LYS A 40 -7.21 6.92 2.31
N GLN A 41 -6.24 6.01 2.15
CA GLN A 41 -6.33 4.63 2.63
C GLN A 41 -6.53 4.58 4.15
N ALA A 42 -5.68 5.27 4.92
CA ALA A 42 -5.79 5.32 6.39
C ALA A 42 -7.15 5.85 6.85
N MET A 43 -7.66 6.88 6.18
CA MET A 43 -8.97 7.46 6.46
C MET A 43 -10.11 6.45 6.19
N TYR A 44 -10.10 5.76 5.05
CA TYR A 44 -11.09 4.74 4.74
C TYR A 44 -11.03 3.53 5.67
N THR A 45 -9.84 3.04 6.01
CA THR A 45 -9.67 1.95 6.97
C THR A 45 -10.26 2.32 8.33
N ARG A 46 -10.04 3.56 8.79
CA ARG A 46 -10.62 4.06 10.03
C ARG A 46 -12.16 4.15 9.94
N MET A 47 -12.69 4.62 8.82
CA MET A 47 -14.14 4.74 8.61
C MET A 47 -14.85 3.39 8.51
N ALA A 48 -14.18 2.36 7.99
CA ALA A 48 -14.74 1.01 7.90
C ALA A 48 -14.95 0.34 9.26
N ALA A 49 -14.37 0.88 10.34
CA ALA A 49 -14.55 0.41 11.72
C ALA A 49 -14.27 -1.09 11.90
N PHE A 50 -13.26 -1.61 11.19
CA PHE A 50 -12.84 -3.00 11.35
C PHE A 50 -12.40 -3.26 12.81
N PRO A 51 -12.81 -4.38 13.42
CA PRO A 51 -12.41 -4.73 14.80
C PRO A 51 -10.89 -4.86 14.98
N ALA A 52 -10.21 -5.32 13.93
CA ALA A 52 -8.75 -5.35 13.84
C ALA A 52 -8.34 -5.15 12.38
N VAL A 53 -7.23 -4.46 12.17
CA VAL A 53 -6.57 -4.41 10.86
C VAL A 53 -5.68 -5.64 10.76
N LYS A 54 -5.99 -6.53 9.82
CA LYS A 54 -5.19 -7.72 9.52
C LYS A 54 -4.64 -7.59 8.11
N THR A 55 -3.35 -7.77 7.95
CA THR A 55 -2.69 -7.68 6.65
C THR A 55 -2.16 -9.05 6.22
N PHE A 56 -1.89 -9.22 4.91
CA PHE A 56 -1.35 -10.48 4.40
C PHE A 56 0.09 -10.73 4.89
N GLU A 57 0.84 -9.69 5.24
CA GLU A 57 2.20 -9.78 5.77
C GLU A 57 2.25 -10.41 7.17
N GLU A 58 1.15 -10.32 7.92
CA GLU A 58 1.01 -10.95 9.25
C GLU A 58 0.68 -12.45 9.16
N TYR A 59 0.38 -12.98 7.97
CA TYR A 59 0.03 -14.40 7.82
C TYR A 59 1.28 -15.28 7.82
N ASP A 60 1.44 -16.08 8.88
CA ASP A 60 2.51 -17.07 8.99
C ASP A 60 2.14 -18.36 8.25
N PHE A 61 2.68 -18.50 7.03
CA PHE A 61 2.51 -19.70 6.20
C PHE A 61 3.17 -20.97 6.77
N THR A 62 4.06 -20.84 7.75
CA THR A 62 4.71 -22.00 8.39
C THR A 62 3.85 -22.60 9.49
N PHE A 63 3.01 -21.78 10.14
CA PHE A 63 2.09 -22.19 11.19
C PHE A 63 0.68 -22.50 10.67
N ALA A 64 0.17 -21.69 9.75
CA ALA A 64 -1.21 -21.79 9.28
C ALA A 64 -1.33 -22.68 8.03
N THR A 65 -1.83 -23.91 8.23
CA THR A 65 -2.02 -24.92 7.16
C THR A 65 -3.33 -24.77 6.39
N GLY A 66 -4.22 -23.86 6.80
CA GLY A 66 -5.59 -23.76 6.29
C GLY A 66 -5.74 -23.10 4.92
N ALA A 67 -4.80 -22.25 4.50
CA ALA A 67 -4.89 -21.53 3.23
C ALA A 67 -3.59 -21.65 2.41
N PRO A 68 -3.65 -22.23 1.19
CA PRO A 68 -2.50 -22.33 0.30
C PRO A 68 -1.90 -20.96 -0.06
N GLN A 69 -0.58 -20.82 0.07
CA GLN A 69 0.13 -19.58 -0.22
C GLN A 69 -0.17 -19.03 -1.62
N LYS A 70 -0.24 -19.90 -2.64
CA LYS A 70 -0.55 -19.50 -4.02
C LYS A 70 -1.93 -18.83 -4.14
N GLN A 71 -2.93 -19.31 -3.40
CA GLN A 71 -4.27 -18.72 -3.40
C GLN A 71 -4.27 -17.37 -2.67
N LEU A 72 -3.65 -17.27 -1.49
CA LEU A 72 -3.56 -15.99 -0.78
C LEU A 72 -2.79 -14.93 -1.59
N GLN A 73 -1.72 -15.30 -2.28
CA GLN A 73 -0.99 -14.38 -3.15
C GLN A 73 -1.83 -13.92 -4.36
N SER A 74 -2.70 -14.78 -4.91
CA SER A 74 -3.58 -14.36 -6.01
C SER A 74 -4.60 -13.32 -5.54
N LEU A 75 -5.06 -13.38 -4.28
CA LEU A 75 -5.97 -12.37 -3.72
C LEU A 75 -5.35 -10.98 -3.61
N ARG A 76 -4.02 -10.88 -3.42
CA ARG A 76 -3.32 -9.58 -3.33
C ARG A 76 -3.39 -8.77 -4.63
N SER A 77 -3.57 -9.44 -5.76
CA SER A 77 -3.77 -8.77 -7.06
C SER A 77 -5.12 -8.07 -7.18
N LEU A 78 -6.08 -8.38 -6.30
CA LEU A 78 -7.47 -7.93 -6.38
C LEU A 78 -8.21 -8.32 -7.69
N SER A 79 -7.65 -9.25 -8.48
CA SER A 79 -8.20 -9.65 -9.78
C SER A 79 -9.59 -10.30 -9.72
N PHE A 80 -10.01 -10.78 -8.54
CA PHE A 80 -11.38 -11.28 -8.31
C PHE A 80 -12.44 -10.18 -8.45
N ILE A 81 -12.07 -8.90 -8.22
CA ILE A 81 -12.98 -7.77 -8.41
C ILE A 81 -13.33 -7.62 -9.89
N GLU A 82 -12.33 -7.67 -10.77
CA GLU A 82 -12.52 -7.56 -12.23
C GLU A 82 -13.33 -8.74 -12.79
N ARG A 83 -13.16 -9.93 -12.19
CA ARG A 83 -13.91 -11.14 -12.57
C ARG A 83 -15.30 -11.23 -11.94
N ASN A 84 -15.68 -10.30 -11.05
CA ASN A 84 -16.91 -10.35 -10.26
C ASN A 84 -17.06 -11.67 -9.46
N GLU A 85 -15.95 -12.15 -8.89
CA GLU A 85 -15.91 -13.36 -8.08
C GLU A 85 -16.03 -13.04 -6.58
N ASN A 86 -16.81 -13.83 -5.87
CA ASN A 86 -16.94 -13.71 -4.41
C ASN A 86 -15.83 -14.49 -3.70
N ILE A 87 -15.24 -13.88 -2.68
CA ILE A 87 -14.29 -14.57 -1.79
C ILE A 87 -15.00 -14.88 -0.47
N VAL A 88 -14.91 -16.14 -0.05
CA VAL A 88 -15.38 -16.60 1.25
C VAL A 88 -14.19 -17.14 2.03
N LEU A 89 -13.90 -16.52 3.18
CA LEU A 89 -12.86 -16.97 4.11
C LEU A 89 -13.53 -17.70 5.27
N LEU A 90 -13.18 -18.97 5.47
CA LEU A 90 -13.74 -19.82 6.52
C LEU A 90 -12.60 -20.34 7.40
N GLY A 91 -12.77 -20.20 8.70
CA GLY A 91 -11.83 -20.72 9.69
C GLY A 91 -12.45 -20.66 11.09
N PRO A 92 -11.89 -21.40 12.06
CA PRO A 92 -12.28 -21.24 13.46
C PRO A 92 -12.01 -19.79 13.91
N SER A 93 -12.94 -19.22 14.69
CA SER A 93 -12.77 -17.89 15.33
C SER A 93 -11.79 -17.92 16.49
#